data_AF-A0A5B8IWT8-F1
#
_entry.id   AF-A0A5B8IWT8-F1
#
_cell.length_a   1.000
_cell.length_b   1.000
_cell.length_c   1.000
_cell.angle_alpha   90.00
_cell.angle_beta   90.00
_cell.angle_gamma   90.00
#
_symmetry.space_group_name_H-M   'P 1'
#
loop_
_entity.id
_entity.type
_entity.pdbx_description
1 polymer ?
#
loop_
_entity_poly.entity_id
_entity_poly.type
_entity_poly.pdbx_seq_one_letter_code
_entity_poly.pdbx_strand_id
1 'polypeptide(L)'
;MTSLYIESETTVSQTYPTAPAGLSTEAAAIPAAIIWDMMEAYCNTNWSESVVDFNVDAPPCGIQWKPPYVPFAIDEINGETATDFDAFGQVALTGMNNVRCTIGGADVTPAVEGAYVRLAEYIAAAGGAPAGVTRYSIDVGDISESWSRKTAQSALAASGAASYLTRYRKAGKGHV
;
A
#
# COMPACT_ATOMS: atom_id res chain seq x y z
N MET A 1 -11.94 22.80 -8.05
CA MET A 1 -11.68 21.45 -8.59
C MET A 1 -10.29 21.45 -9.18
N THR A 2 -9.30 21.09 -8.38
CA THR A 2 -7.88 21.16 -8.74
C THR A 2 -7.55 19.95 -9.59
N SER A 3 -7.66 20.11 -10.91
CA SER A 3 -7.04 19.22 -11.88
C SER A 3 -5.54 19.26 -11.59
N LEU A 4 -5.06 18.36 -10.72
CA LEU A 4 -3.64 18.03 -10.67
C LEU A 4 -3.27 17.66 -12.11
N TYR A 5 -2.30 18.37 -12.67
CA TYR A 5 -1.87 18.39 -14.07
C TYR A 5 -1.27 17.07 -14.58
N ILE A 6 -1.79 15.93 -14.11
CA ILE A 6 -1.36 14.58 -14.44
C ILE A 6 -2.33 14.05 -15.50
N GLU A 7 -1.83 13.85 -16.70
CA GLU A 7 -2.63 13.24 -17.79
C GLU A 7 -2.67 11.73 -17.67
N SER A 8 -1.54 11.13 -17.26
CA SER A 8 -1.46 9.70 -17.04
C SER A 8 -0.42 9.36 -15.97
N GLU A 9 -0.72 8.27 -15.27
CA GLU A 9 0.13 7.64 -14.26
C GLU A 9 0.32 6.19 -14.71
N THR A 10 1.57 5.76 -14.84
CA THR A 10 1.90 4.37 -15.19
C THR A 10 2.89 3.82 -14.18
N THR A 11 2.48 2.81 -13.42
CA THR A 11 3.39 2.07 -12.54
C THR A 11 4.29 1.17 -13.39
N VAL A 12 5.59 1.43 -13.37
CA VAL A 12 6.61 0.70 -14.12
C VAL A 12 7.03 -0.55 -13.37
N SER A 13 7.21 -0.42 -12.05
CA SER A 13 7.55 -1.53 -11.17
C SER A 13 7.02 -1.27 -9.76
N GLN A 14 6.75 -2.35 -9.04
CA GLN A 14 6.43 -2.32 -7.62
C GLN A 14 7.21 -3.42 -6.93
N THR A 15 7.95 -3.06 -5.89
CA THR A 15 8.79 -3.95 -5.10
C THR A 15 8.32 -3.91 -3.66
N TYR A 16 8.08 -5.09 -3.09
CA TYR A 16 7.69 -5.22 -1.69
C TYR A 16 8.91 -5.46 -0.80
N PRO A 17 8.88 -5.02 0.47
CA PRO A 17 9.89 -5.39 1.43
C PRO A 17 9.98 -6.91 1.60
N THR A 18 11.18 -7.39 1.91
CA THR A 18 11.41 -8.81 2.18
C THR A 18 10.56 -9.26 3.36
N ALA A 19 9.99 -10.47 3.28
CA ALA A 19 9.20 -11.03 4.36
C ALA A 19 10.06 -11.17 5.64
N PRO A 20 9.51 -10.84 6.82
CA PRO A 20 10.22 -10.97 8.08
C PRO A 20 10.55 -12.44 8.42
N ALA A 21 11.64 -12.65 9.15
CA ALA A 21 12.05 -13.97 9.62
C ALA A 21 11.13 -14.50 10.74
N GLY A 22 11.15 -15.82 10.96
CA GLY A 22 10.41 -16.46 12.07
C GLY A 22 8.97 -16.83 11.76
N LEU A 23 8.57 -16.82 10.48
CA LEU A 23 7.30 -17.35 10.00
C LEU A 23 7.28 -18.88 10.07
N SER A 24 6.11 -19.46 10.35
CA SER A 24 5.84 -20.88 10.17
C SER A 24 5.95 -21.27 8.68
N THR A 25 6.16 -22.55 8.40
CA THR A 25 6.27 -23.05 7.01
C THR A 25 5.04 -22.71 6.18
N GLU A 26 3.86 -22.76 6.79
CA GLU A 26 2.59 -22.44 6.14
C GLU A 26 2.44 -20.94 5.89
N ALA A 27 2.86 -20.10 6.85
CA ALA A 27 2.85 -18.64 6.69
C ALA A 27 3.88 -18.16 5.66
N ALA A 28 5.05 -18.81 5.60
CA ALA A 28 6.09 -18.52 4.61
C ALA A 28 5.69 -18.95 3.18
N ALA A 29 4.73 -19.86 3.04
CA ALA A 29 4.20 -20.28 1.73
C ALA A 29 3.24 -19.26 1.12
N ILE A 30 2.73 -18.30 1.91
CA ILE A 30 1.84 -17.25 1.42
C ILE A 30 2.67 -16.22 0.64
N PRO A 31 2.26 -15.84 -0.58
CA PRO A 31 2.92 -14.78 -1.33
C PRO A 31 2.99 -13.48 -0.52
N ALA A 32 4.20 -12.99 -0.30
CA ALA A 32 4.42 -11.82 0.56
C ALA A 32 3.68 -10.56 0.10
N ALA A 33 3.50 -10.41 -1.22
CA ALA A 33 2.72 -9.34 -1.83
C ALA A 33 1.30 -9.26 -1.27
N ILE A 34 0.63 -10.40 -1.05
CA ILE A 34 -0.76 -10.43 -0.56
C ILE A 34 -0.85 -9.85 0.86
N ILE A 35 0.12 -10.19 1.73
CA ILE A 35 0.13 -9.73 3.12
C ILE A 35 0.42 -8.24 3.17
N TRP A 36 1.39 -7.77 2.38
CA TRP A 36 1.71 -6.34 2.26
C TRP A 36 0.54 -5.53 1.70
N ASP A 37 -0.10 -5.98 0.62
CA ASP A 37 -1.29 -5.34 0.04
C ASP A 37 -2.41 -5.17 1.07
N MET A 38 -2.66 -6.19 1.88
CA MET A 38 -3.67 -6.13 2.94
C MET A 38 -3.32 -5.11 4.02
N MET A 39 -2.04 -5.01 4.39
CA MET A 39 -1.57 -4.02 5.37
C MET A 39 -1.62 -2.59 4.82
N GLU A 40 -1.21 -2.38 3.57
CA GLU A 40 -1.24 -1.08 2.89
C GLU A 40 -2.67 -0.59 2.65
N ALA A 41 -3.59 -1.49 2.29
CA ALA A 41 -5.01 -1.15 2.17
C ALA A 41 -5.63 -0.64 3.48
N TYR A 42 -5.09 -1.06 4.63
CA TYR A 42 -5.53 -0.61 5.95
C TYR A 42 -4.84 0.69 6.42
N CYS A 43 -3.63 0.94 5.93
CA CYS A 43 -2.80 2.07 6.35
C CYS A 43 -2.84 3.23 5.34
N ASN A 44 -2.27 4.37 5.73
CA ASN A 44 -2.06 5.51 4.83
C ASN A 44 -0.59 5.66 4.44
N THR A 45 0.16 4.58 4.54
CA THR A 45 1.61 4.52 4.31
C THR A 45 1.87 3.31 3.44
N ASN A 46 2.67 3.51 2.40
CA ASN A 46 3.13 2.44 1.53
C ASN A 46 4.55 2.06 1.97
N TRP A 47 4.74 0.78 2.28
CA TRP A 47 6.05 0.19 2.53
C TRP A 47 6.64 -0.40 1.25
N SER A 48 5.78 -0.75 0.30
CA SER A 48 6.13 -1.04 -1.08
C SER A 48 6.75 0.19 -1.73
N GLU A 49 7.78 -0.06 -2.52
CA GLU A 49 8.47 0.93 -3.32
C GLU A 49 8.02 0.75 -4.77
N SER A 50 7.39 1.77 -5.33
CA SER A 50 6.86 1.77 -6.69
C SER A 50 7.53 2.83 -7.53
N VAL A 51 8.06 2.45 -8.70
CA VAL A 51 8.52 3.40 -9.71
C VAL A 51 7.35 3.73 -10.61
N VAL A 52 7.02 5.01 -10.71
CA VAL A 52 5.85 5.51 -11.43
C VAL A 52 6.27 6.61 -12.39
N ASP A 53 5.87 6.47 -13.64
CA ASP A 53 6.03 7.49 -14.67
C ASP A 53 4.75 8.33 -14.73
N PHE A 54 4.89 9.63 -14.51
CA PHE A 54 3.83 10.63 -14.62
C PHE A 54 4.00 11.42 -15.91
N ASN A 55 2.96 11.47 -16.74
CA ASN A 55 2.90 12.47 -17.80
C ASN A 55 2.17 13.70 -17.27
N VAL A 56 2.91 14.79 -17.18
CA VAL A 56 2.46 16.06 -16.60
C VAL A 56 2.34 17.09 -17.71
N ASP A 57 1.12 17.59 -17.96
CA ASP A 57 0.89 18.71 -18.87
C ASP A 57 0.93 20.03 -18.09
N ALA A 58 2.12 20.62 -18.03
CA ALA A 58 2.33 21.88 -17.34
C ALA A 58 1.95 23.08 -18.24
N PRO A 59 1.30 24.12 -17.69
CA PRO A 59 0.95 25.30 -18.45
C PRO A 59 2.20 26.02 -19.00
N PRO A 60 2.09 26.81 -20.09
CA PRO A 60 3.22 27.50 -20.70
C PRO A 60 3.92 28.51 -19.77
N CYS A 61 3.23 29.00 -18.74
CA CYS A 61 3.80 29.90 -17.73
C CYS A 61 4.65 29.19 -16.65
N GLY A 62 4.72 27.86 -16.70
CA GLY A 62 5.43 27.04 -15.72
C GLY A 62 4.63 26.79 -14.44
N ILE A 63 4.92 25.67 -13.80
CA ILE A 63 4.32 25.29 -12.52
C ILE A 63 5.34 24.59 -11.62
N GLN A 64 5.21 24.77 -10.31
CA GLN A 64 5.89 23.94 -9.32
C GLN A 64 5.06 22.68 -9.07
N TRP A 65 5.53 21.55 -9.57
CA TRP A 65 4.84 20.27 -9.49
C TRP A 65 5.50 19.34 -8.47
N LYS A 66 4.69 18.53 -7.81
CA LYS A 66 5.14 17.38 -7.02
C LYS A 66 4.12 16.23 -7.10
N PRO A 67 4.55 14.98 -6.90
CA PRO A 67 3.65 13.84 -6.83
C PRO A 67 2.59 14.02 -5.72
N PRO A 68 1.36 13.51 -5.92
CA PRO A 68 0.30 13.55 -4.91
C PRO A 68 0.50 12.53 -3.77
N TYR A 69 1.42 11.59 -3.94
CA TYR A 69 1.70 10.49 -3.01
C TYR A 69 2.89 10.84 -2.11
N VAL A 70 2.88 10.34 -0.87
CA VAL A 70 3.94 10.54 0.13
C VAL A 70 4.20 9.20 0.83
N PRO A 71 5.46 8.81 1.07
CA PRO A 71 6.71 9.47 0.65
C PRO A 71 6.96 9.35 -0.87
N PHE A 72 7.74 10.29 -1.42
CA PHE A 72 8.12 10.32 -2.84
C PHE A 72 9.56 10.82 -3.02
N ALA A 73 10.20 10.36 -4.09
CA ALA A 73 11.43 10.88 -4.66
C ALA A 73 11.22 11.07 -6.16
N ILE A 74 11.69 12.20 -6.71
CA ILE A 74 11.64 12.47 -8.15
C ILE A 74 13.01 12.11 -8.70
N ASP A 75 13.06 11.13 -9.59
CA ASP A 75 14.32 10.57 -10.08
C ASP A 75 14.73 11.22 -11.41
N GLU A 76 13.80 11.29 -12.36
CA GLU A 76 14.06 11.78 -13.71
C GLU A 76 12.94 12.69 -14.24
N ILE A 77 13.32 13.68 -15.05
CA ILE A 77 12.41 14.51 -15.85
C ILE A 77 12.86 14.40 -17.30
N ASN A 78 11.98 13.92 -18.17
CA ASN A 78 12.22 13.66 -19.60
C ASN A 78 13.45 12.77 -19.87
N GLY A 79 13.78 11.87 -18.93
CA GLY A 79 14.95 10.98 -19.02
C GLY A 79 16.26 11.59 -18.52
N GLU A 80 16.24 12.80 -17.97
CA GLU A 80 17.40 13.42 -17.31
C GLU A 80 17.22 13.41 -15.79
N THR A 81 18.30 13.20 -15.03
CA THR A 81 18.25 13.20 -13.57
C THR A 81 17.74 14.53 -13.03
N ALA A 82 16.70 14.48 -12.21
CA ALA A 82 16.13 15.67 -11.58
C ALA A 82 17.12 16.22 -10.53
N THR A 83 17.50 17.49 -10.67
CA THR A 83 18.49 18.13 -9.79
C THR A 83 18.05 19.50 -9.25
N ASP A 84 17.05 20.12 -9.86
CA ASP A 84 16.56 21.45 -9.49
C ASP A 84 15.25 21.32 -8.70
N PHE A 85 15.38 21.25 -7.38
CA PHE A 85 14.27 21.14 -6.44
C PHE A 85 14.15 22.42 -5.61
N ASP A 86 12.91 22.85 -5.38
CA ASP A 86 12.65 23.92 -4.42
C ASP A 86 12.76 23.41 -2.95
N ALA A 87 12.59 24.33 -1.99
CA ALA A 87 12.64 24.00 -0.56
C ALA A 87 11.52 23.04 -0.09
N PHE A 88 10.51 22.78 -0.93
CA PHE A 88 9.38 21.89 -0.67
C PHE A 88 9.44 20.59 -1.48
N GLY A 89 10.55 20.34 -2.20
CA GLY A 89 10.75 19.16 -3.05
C GLY A 89 9.94 19.18 -4.35
N GLN A 90 9.56 20.37 -4.82
CA GLN A 90 8.83 20.56 -6.08
C GLN A 90 9.81 20.82 -7.24
N VAL A 91 9.38 20.47 -8.44
CA VAL A 91 10.12 20.69 -9.68
C VAL A 91 9.39 21.69 -10.56
N ALA A 92 10.13 22.61 -11.17
CA ALA A 92 9.58 23.56 -12.12
C ALA A 92 9.38 22.87 -13.48
N LEU A 93 8.12 22.69 -13.89
CA LEU A 93 7.76 22.07 -15.17
C LEU A 93 7.11 23.08 -16.10
N THR A 94 7.40 22.98 -17.39
CA THR A 94 6.79 23.78 -18.46
C THR A 94 6.45 22.88 -19.65
N GLY A 95 5.21 22.94 -20.16
CA GLY A 95 4.75 22.08 -21.24
C GLY A 95 4.58 20.61 -20.83
N MET A 96 4.59 19.71 -21.81
CA MET A 96 4.46 18.27 -21.56
C MET A 96 5.77 17.69 -21.05
N ASN A 97 5.73 17.07 -19.87
CA ASN A 97 6.90 16.46 -19.24
C ASN A 97 6.57 15.03 -18.80
N ASN A 98 7.50 14.11 -19.03
CA ASN A 98 7.48 12.80 -18.42
C ASN A 98 8.34 12.84 -17.15
N VAL A 99 7.76 12.54 -16.00
CA VAL A 99 8.45 12.60 -14.71
C VAL A 99 8.43 11.22 -14.09
N ARG A 100 9.60 10.62 -13.92
CA ARG A 100 9.78 9.35 -13.22
C ARG A 100 10.00 9.61 -11.74
N CYS A 101 9.18 8.98 -10.91
CA CYS A 101 9.26 9.11 -9.46
C CYS A 101 9.24 7.75 -8.78
N THR A 102 10.01 7.63 -7.72
CA THR A 102 9.92 6.52 -6.76
C THR A 102 8.98 6.92 -5.63
N ILE A 103 7.97 6.09 -5.37
CA ILE A 103 6.89 6.34 -4.40
C ILE A 103 6.90 5.23 -3.35
N GLY A 104 6.73 5.60 -2.09
CA GLY A 104 6.70 4.65 -0.99
C GLY A 104 8.09 4.32 -0.47
N GLY A 105 8.32 3.06 -0.09
CA GLY A 105 9.58 2.65 0.54
C GLY A 105 9.73 3.15 1.98
N ALA A 106 8.63 3.31 2.71
CA ALA A 106 8.70 3.67 4.13
C ALA A 106 9.43 2.59 4.94
N ASP A 107 10.18 3.02 5.96
CA ASP A 107 10.93 2.10 6.83
C ASP A 107 9.99 1.10 7.52
N VAL A 108 10.35 -0.18 7.41
CA VAL A 108 9.67 -1.26 8.12
C VAL A 108 10.15 -1.27 9.57
N THR A 109 9.30 -0.80 10.48
CA THR A 109 9.61 -0.83 11.92
C THR A 109 9.30 -2.20 12.51
N PRO A 110 9.88 -2.57 13.67
CA PRO A 110 9.59 -3.86 14.33
C PRO A 110 8.09 -4.07 14.64
N ALA A 111 7.32 -2.98 14.78
CA ALA A 111 5.87 -3.06 14.94
C ALA A 111 5.17 -3.54 13.66
N VAL A 112 5.66 -3.11 12.48
CA VAL A 112 5.15 -3.51 11.17
C VAL A 112 5.52 -4.97 10.90
N GLU A 113 6.74 -5.40 11.24
CA GLU A 113 7.14 -6.80 11.16
C GLU A 113 6.26 -7.69 12.05
N GLY A 114 6.00 -7.28 13.28
CA GLY A 114 5.11 -8.00 14.19
C GLY A 114 3.66 -8.07 13.69
N ALA A 115 3.17 -7.03 13.01
CA ALA A 115 1.86 -7.03 12.36
C ALA A 115 1.81 -8.02 11.18
N TYR A 116 2.87 -8.03 10.36
CA TYR A 116 3.02 -8.94 9.23
C TYR A 116 2.99 -10.39 9.70
N VAL A 117 3.83 -10.74 10.68
CA VAL A 117 3.90 -12.11 11.22
C VAL A 117 2.53 -12.54 11.74
N ARG A 118 1.84 -11.72 12.54
CA ARG A 118 0.51 -12.07 13.07
C ARG A 118 -0.54 -12.26 11.98
N LEU A 119 -0.52 -11.44 10.94
CA LEU A 119 -1.45 -11.58 9.82
C LEU A 119 -1.15 -12.85 9.01
N ALA A 120 0.13 -13.09 8.71
CA ALA A 120 0.59 -14.26 7.97
C ALA A 120 0.23 -15.56 8.71
N GLU A 121 0.52 -15.65 10.01
CA GLU A 121 0.18 -16.80 10.85
C GLU A 121 -1.32 -16.98 10.98
N TYR A 122 -2.10 -15.90 11.08
CA TYR A 122 -3.56 -15.99 11.13
C TYR A 122 -4.15 -16.54 9.82
N ILE A 123 -3.63 -16.11 8.67
CA ILE A 123 -4.06 -16.60 7.36
C ILE A 123 -3.63 -18.06 7.16
N ALA A 124 -2.42 -18.42 7.58
CA ALA A 124 -1.91 -19.78 7.54
C ALA A 124 -2.75 -20.72 8.42
N ALA A 125 -3.04 -20.32 9.66
CA ALA A 125 -3.89 -21.06 10.57
C ALA A 125 -5.34 -21.20 10.06
N ALA A 126 -5.82 -20.20 9.30
CA ALA A 126 -7.11 -20.31 8.60
C ALA A 126 -7.06 -21.28 7.41
N GLY A 127 -5.88 -21.63 6.90
CA GLY A 127 -5.65 -22.56 5.79
C GLY A 127 -5.96 -24.05 6.07
N GLY A 128 -6.32 -24.41 7.31
CA GLY A 128 -6.93 -25.70 7.65
C GLY A 128 -8.45 -25.75 7.51
N ALA A 129 -9.10 -24.62 7.23
CA ALA A 129 -10.52 -24.50 6.93
C ALA A 129 -10.69 -23.82 5.56
N PRO A 130 -11.75 -24.11 4.78
CA PRO A 130 -11.98 -23.40 3.53
C PRO A 130 -12.00 -21.89 3.79
N ALA A 131 -11.24 -21.16 2.97
CA ALA A 131 -10.98 -19.74 3.15
C ALA A 131 -12.28 -18.94 3.36
N GLY A 132 -12.42 -18.30 4.54
CA GLY A 132 -13.52 -17.37 4.83
C GLY A 132 -14.39 -17.66 6.06
N VAL A 133 -14.13 -18.69 6.86
CA VAL A 133 -14.95 -19.01 8.04
C VAL A 133 -14.29 -18.52 9.33
N THR A 134 -15.03 -17.81 10.19
CA THR A 134 -14.52 -17.30 11.49
C THR A 134 -15.48 -17.49 12.65
N ARG A 135 -16.56 -18.26 12.46
CA ARG A 135 -17.42 -18.69 13.56
C ARG A 135 -17.85 -20.13 13.33
N TYR A 136 -17.58 -20.97 14.32
CA TYR A 136 -18.08 -22.35 14.40
C TYR A 136 -19.27 -22.36 15.36
N SER A 137 -20.45 -22.65 14.84
CA SER A 137 -21.63 -23.00 15.62
C SER A 137 -22.29 -24.17 14.90
N ILE A 138 -22.34 -25.33 15.52
CA ILE A 138 -23.09 -26.48 15.02
C ILE A 138 -24.46 -26.45 15.67
N ASP A 139 -25.50 -26.30 14.85
CA ASP A 139 -26.84 -26.75 15.19
C ASP A 139 -27.34 -27.67 14.07
N VAL A 140 -27.79 -28.86 14.47
CA VAL A 140 -28.13 -30.00 13.62
C VAL A 140 -29.58 -29.87 13.15
N GLY A 141 -29.83 -29.90 11.83
CA GLY A 141 -31.20 -30.13 11.34
C GLY A 141 -31.45 -29.95 9.85
N ASP A 142 -31.12 -28.78 9.29
CA ASP A 142 -31.46 -28.45 7.90
C ASP A 142 -30.53 -27.32 7.42
N ILE A 143 -29.53 -27.63 6.59
CA ILE A 143 -28.47 -26.67 6.26
C ILE A 143 -28.76 -25.97 4.94
N SER A 144 -29.02 -24.66 5.02
CA SER A 144 -28.75 -23.72 3.92
C SER A 144 -27.36 -23.10 4.13
N GLU A 145 -26.58 -23.07 3.06
CA GLU A 145 -25.18 -22.65 3.07
C GLU A 145 -25.09 -21.21 2.54
N SER A 146 -24.56 -20.27 3.34
CA SER A 146 -24.34 -18.89 2.88
C SER A 146 -22.91 -18.46 3.16
N TRP A 147 -22.27 -17.93 2.11
CA TRP A 147 -20.86 -17.54 2.10
C TRP A 147 -20.76 -16.01 2.15
N SER A 148 -19.85 -15.46 2.96
CA SER A 148 -19.58 -14.02 3.00
C SER A 148 -18.09 -13.74 3.00
N ARG A 149 -17.62 -12.86 2.08
CA ARG A 149 -16.22 -12.46 1.97
C ARG A 149 -15.87 -11.46 3.06
N LYS A 150 -14.84 -11.78 3.86
CA LYS A 150 -14.27 -10.86 4.84
C LYS A 150 -13.33 -9.87 4.17
N THR A 151 -13.49 -8.58 4.49
CA THR A 151 -12.59 -7.50 4.02
C THR A 151 -11.24 -7.58 4.73
N ALA A 152 -10.16 -7.08 4.11
CA ALA A 152 -8.81 -7.06 4.71
C ALA A 152 -8.79 -6.45 6.13
N GLN A 153 -9.62 -5.43 6.35
CA GLN A 153 -9.83 -4.79 7.65
C GLN A 153 -10.31 -5.74 8.74
N SER A 154 -11.16 -6.72 8.40
CA SER A 154 -11.69 -7.69 9.37
C SER A 154 -10.69 -8.80 9.72
N ALA A 155 -9.80 -9.17 8.80
CA ALA A 155 -8.71 -10.12 9.05
C ALA A 155 -7.60 -9.48 9.91
N LEU A 156 -7.28 -8.21 9.67
CA LEU A 156 -6.32 -7.44 10.49
C LEU A 156 -6.81 -7.23 11.93
N ALA A 157 -8.11 -7.03 12.12
CA ALA A 157 -8.71 -6.93 13.45
C ALA A 157 -8.69 -8.28 14.19
N ALA A 158 -9.02 -9.37 13.51
CA ALA A 158 -9.08 -10.72 14.09
C ALA A 158 -7.69 -11.29 14.46
N SER A 159 -6.66 -10.96 13.67
CA SER A 159 -5.26 -11.35 13.94
C SER A 159 -4.58 -10.52 15.04
N GLY A 160 -5.21 -9.43 15.49
CA GLY A 160 -4.60 -8.48 16.43
C GLY A 160 -3.48 -7.63 15.82
N ALA A 161 -3.17 -7.78 14.53
CA ALA A 161 -2.18 -7.00 13.79
C ALA A 161 -2.55 -5.50 13.73
N ALA A 162 -3.86 -5.19 13.73
CA ALA A 162 -4.37 -3.82 13.73
C ALA A 162 -3.87 -2.97 14.92
N SER A 163 -3.58 -3.58 16.07
CA SER A 163 -3.06 -2.86 17.25
C SER A 163 -1.68 -2.23 17.01
N TYR A 164 -0.80 -2.93 16.29
CA TYR A 164 0.52 -2.41 15.91
C TYR A 164 0.45 -1.32 14.84
N LEU A 165 -0.56 -1.39 13.96
CA LEU A 165 -0.73 -0.46 12.84
C LEU A 165 -1.55 0.78 13.21
N THR A 166 -1.93 0.96 14.47
CA THR A 166 -2.79 2.08 14.90
C THR A 166 -2.16 3.45 14.59
N ARG A 167 -0.83 3.56 14.63
CA ARG A 167 -0.09 4.79 14.30
C ARG A 167 -0.10 5.15 12.80
N TYR A 168 -0.24 4.15 11.94
CA TYR A 168 -0.21 4.28 10.48
C TYR A 168 -1.62 4.27 9.86
N ARG A 169 -2.65 4.15 10.72
CA ARG A 169 -4.03 4.04 10.29
C ARG A 169 -4.42 5.29 9.52
N LYS A 170 -5.08 5.08 8.38
CA LYS A 170 -5.76 6.14 7.64
C LYS A 170 -6.81 6.77 8.56
N ALA A 171 -6.48 7.91 9.17
CA ALA A 171 -7.48 8.77 9.79
C ALA A 171 -8.49 9.04 8.68
N GLY A 172 -9.75 8.64 8.88
CA GLY A 172 -10.79 8.85 7.88
C GLY A 172 -10.70 10.29 7.41
N LYS A 173 -10.62 10.50 6.08
CA LYS A 173 -10.64 11.83 5.49
C LYS A 173 -11.90 12.53 6.00
N GLY A 174 -11.75 13.32 7.06
CA GLY A 174 -12.67 14.41 7.31
C GLY A 174 -12.50 15.33 6.12
N HIS A 175 -13.48 15.32 5.23
CA HIS A 175 -13.63 16.42 4.29
C HIS A 175 -13.74 17.70 5.12
N VAL A 176 -12.69 18.50 5.08
CA VAL A 176 -12.73 19.94 5.36
C VAL A 176 -12.36 20.62 4.05
#